data_AF-A0A923APF2-F1
#
_entry.id   AF-A0A923APF2-F1
#
_cell.length_a   1.000
_cell.length_b   1.000
_cell.length_c   1.000
_cell.angle_alpha   90.00
_cell.angle_beta   90.00
_cell.angle_gamma   90.00
#
_symmetry.space_group_name_H-M   'P 1'
#
loop_
_entity.id
_entity.type
_entity.pdbx_description
1 polymer ?
#
loop_
_entity_poly.entity_id
_entity_poly.type
_entity_poly.pdbx_seq_one_letter_code
_entity_poly.pdbx_strand_id
1 'polypeptide(L)'
;MQEQAELLFESRSLFAVVAAVFIATPSLAREVYECDFPARANNLGYLPDVVMMARETGSDTVTVVEPFIQYTEGGPIEGKIAEENDKKLSVSWTIMQESTVNDYEKVHYRVSVQKSSLSASLVGRALGYSNNFTSQGTCKRMTG
;
A
#
# COMPACT_ATOMS: atom_id res chain seq x y z
N MET A 1 -71.01 -16.78 -50.93
CA MET A 1 -70.15 -17.69 -51.73
C MET A 1 -68.81 -17.77 -51.05
N GLN A 2 -68.24 -18.98 -51.02
CA GLN A 2 -66.96 -19.43 -50.43
C GLN A 2 -65.79 -18.45 -50.68
N GLU A 3 -64.69 -18.43 -49.94
CA GLU A 3 -63.83 -19.57 -49.59
C GLU A 3 -62.73 -19.12 -48.61
N GLN A 4 -62.34 -20.02 -47.72
CA GLN A 4 -61.23 -19.88 -46.77
C GLN A 4 -59.88 -20.15 -47.47
N ALA A 5 -58.84 -19.42 -47.12
CA ALA A 5 -57.45 -19.87 -47.29
C ALA A 5 -56.53 -19.12 -46.30
N GLU A 6 -56.33 -19.72 -45.12
CA GLU A 6 -55.16 -19.46 -44.28
C GLU A 6 -53.95 -20.17 -44.90
N LEU A 7 -52.83 -19.46 -45.09
CA LEU A 7 -51.51 -20.08 -45.09
C LEU A 7 -50.50 -19.13 -44.45
N LEU A 8 -50.09 -19.57 -43.27
CA LEU A 8 -49.10 -19.02 -42.36
C LEU A 8 -47.74 -18.91 -43.04
N PHE A 9 -47.09 -17.75 -42.93
CA PHE A 9 -45.65 -17.64 -43.08
C PHE A 9 -45.08 -16.95 -41.84
N GLU A 10 -44.47 -17.78 -40.99
CA GLU A 10 -43.94 -17.43 -39.68
C GLU A 10 -42.90 -16.31 -39.76
N SER A 11 -43.14 -15.25 -38.98
CA SER A 11 -42.22 -14.13 -38.84
C SER A 11 -40.97 -14.55 -38.07
N ARG A 12 -39.82 -14.66 -38.73
CA ARG A 12 -38.51 -14.69 -38.06
C ARG A 12 -37.84 -13.33 -38.21
N SER A 13 -38.38 -12.33 -37.53
CA SER A 13 -37.71 -11.06 -37.31
C SER A 13 -36.57 -11.27 -36.32
N LEU A 14 -35.35 -11.43 -36.83
CA LEU A 14 -34.12 -11.39 -36.03
C LEU A 14 -33.92 -9.98 -35.45
N PHE A 15 -34.45 -9.73 -34.25
CA PHE A 15 -34.03 -8.60 -33.43
C PHE A 15 -32.67 -8.93 -32.81
N ALA A 16 -31.59 -8.40 -33.39
CA ALA A 16 -30.27 -8.41 -32.79
C ALA A 16 -30.24 -7.40 -31.62
N VAL A 17 -30.51 -7.89 -30.41
CA VAL A 17 -30.28 -7.10 -29.18
C VAL A 17 -28.78 -7.07 -28.91
N VAL A 18 -28.12 -5.97 -29.28
CA VAL A 18 -26.74 -5.69 -28.86
C VAL A 18 -26.79 -5.27 -27.39
N ALA A 19 -26.67 -6.24 -26.48
CA ALA A 19 -26.48 -5.97 -25.06
C ALA A 19 -25.06 -5.44 -24.85
N ALA A 20 -24.92 -4.12 -24.72
CA ALA A 20 -23.67 -3.48 -24.30
C ALA A 20 -23.38 -3.87 -22.84
N VAL A 21 -22.55 -4.91 -22.65
CA VAL A 21 -22.02 -5.27 -21.34
C VAL A 21 -20.98 -4.21 -20.96
N PHE A 22 -21.38 -3.25 -20.13
CA PHE A 22 -20.44 -2.38 -19.43
C PHE A 22 -19.68 -3.25 -18.43
N ILE A 23 -18.48 -3.69 -18.81
CA ILE A 23 -17.55 -4.32 -17.89
C ILE A 23 -17.05 -3.20 -16.98
N ALA A 24 -17.68 -3.05 -15.81
CA ALA A 24 -17.14 -2.19 -14.76
C ALA A 24 -15.81 -2.82 -14.31
N THR A 25 -14.69 -2.29 -14.81
CA THR A 25 -13.38 -2.64 -14.28
C THR A 25 -13.33 -2.16 -12.83
N PRO A 26 -13.09 -3.02 -11.83
CA PRO A 26 -12.87 -2.55 -10.48
C PRO A 26 -11.66 -1.61 -10.52
N SER A 27 -11.86 -0.33 -10.21
CA SER A 27 -10.74 0.53 -9.85
C SER A 27 -10.16 -0.06 -8.57
N LEU A 28 -8.97 -0.64 -8.66
CA LEU A 28 -8.23 -0.99 -7.45
C LEU A 28 -7.97 0.34 -6.73
N ALA A 29 -8.69 0.55 -5.64
CA ALA A 29 -8.50 1.74 -4.83
C ALA A 29 -7.08 1.67 -4.28
N ARG A 30 -6.28 2.69 -4.59
CA ARG A 30 -4.91 2.79 -4.10
C ARG A 30 -4.94 3.46 -2.74
N GLU A 31 -4.44 2.77 -1.73
CA GLU A 31 -4.32 3.29 -0.38
C GLU A 31 -2.90 3.81 -0.17
N VAL A 32 -2.79 5.09 0.20
CA VAL A 32 -1.51 5.73 0.49
C VAL A 32 -1.51 6.28 1.91
N TYR A 33 -0.48 5.95 2.67
CA TYR A 33 -0.18 6.52 3.96
C TYR A 33 1.07 7.39 3.85
N GLU A 34 0.99 8.63 4.32
CA GLU A 34 2.14 9.50 4.52
C GLU A 34 2.28 9.74 6.02
N CYS A 35 3.31 9.16 6.62
CA CYS A 35 3.54 9.18 8.06
C CYS A 35 4.68 10.12 8.41
N ASP A 36 4.40 11.08 9.28
CA ASP A 36 5.36 12.06 9.79
C ASP A 36 5.80 11.67 11.21
N PHE A 37 7.11 11.66 11.43
CA PHE A 37 7.77 11.39 12.69
C PHE A 37 8.61 12.62 13.07
N PRO A 38 8.30 13.31 14.18
CA PRO A 38 9.00 14.54 14.55
C PRO A 38 10.51 14.30 14.69
N ALA A 39 11.33 15.19 14.11
CA ALA A 39 12.80 15.06 14.12
C ALA A 39 13.41 14.93 15.52
N ARG A 40 12.77 15.50 16.57
CA ARG A 40 13.22 15.31 17.97
C ARG A 40 13.10 13.87 18.47
N ALA A 41 12.33 13.02 17.78
CA ALA A 41 12.10 11.61 18.07
C ALA A 41 12.84 10.67 17.11
N ASN A 42 13.66 11.18 16.18
CA ASN A 42 14.33 10.36 15.17
C ASN A 42 15.60 9.64 15.67
N ASN A 43 15.85 9.66 16.99
CA ASN A 43 16.97 9.00 17.65
C ASN A 43 18.33 9.38 17.05
N LEU A 44 18.63 10.68 16.90
CA LEU A 44 19.89 11.20 16.34
C LEU A 44 20.10 10.84 14.85
N GLY A 45 19.02 10.69 14.09
CA GLY A 45 19.08 10.39 12.66
C GLY A 45 19.14 8.90 12.32
N TYR A 46 18.84 8.00 13.26
CA TYR A 46 18.71 6.57 12.99
C TYR A 46 17.31 6.16 12.51
N LEU A 47 16.32 7.05 12.60
CA LEU A 47 14.98 6.81 12.06
C LEU A 47 14.64 7.90 11.03
N PRO A 48 13.90 7.57 9.96
CA PRO A 48 13.42 8.57 9.03
C PRO A 48 12.35 9.46 9.65
N ASP A 49 12.33 10.74 9.25
CA ASP A 49 11.32 11.71 9.67
C ASP A 49 10.00 11.55 8.89
N VAL A 50 10.04 10.93 7.70
CA VAL A 50 8.86 10.68 6.87
C VAL A 50 8.92 9.28 6.27
N VAL A 51 7.79 8.57 6.29
CA VAL A 51 7.61 7.29 5.61
C VAL A 51 6.33 7.34 4.79
N MET A 52 6.46 7.15 3.48
CA MET A 52 5.34 6.97 2.58
C MET A 52 5.15 5.49 2.26
N MET A 53 3.92 5.03 2.36
CA MET A 53 3.51 3.67 2.03
C MET A 53 2.38 3.71 1.02
N ALA A 54 2.49 2.99 -0.08
CA ALA A 54 1.45 2.88 -1.07
C ALA A 54 1.15 1.41 -1.38
N ARG A 55 -0.13 1.04 -1.45
CA ARG A 55 -0.55 -0.28 -1.86
C ARG A 55 -1.84 -0.25 -2.65
N GLU A 56 -2.01 -1.26 -3.49
CA GLU A 56 -3.31 -1.58 -4.07
C GLU A 56 -4.16 -2.34 -3.05
N THR A 57 -5.47 -2.09 -3.05
CA THR A 57 -6.39 -2.83 -2.18
C THR A 57 -6.31 -4.33 -2.48
N GLY A 58 -6.06 -5.15 -1.45
CA GLY A 58 -5.89 -6.60 -1.58
C GLY A 58 -4.48 -7.07 -1.93
N SER A 59 -3.50 -6.16 -2.04
CA SER A 59 -2.09 -6.52 -2.18
C SER A 59 -1.47 -6.96 -0.86
N ASP A 60 -0.65 -8.01 -0.90
CA ASP A 60 0.17 -8.48 0.23
C ASP A 60 1.49 -7.69 0.39
N THR A 61 1.79 -6.82 -0.58
CA THR A 61 3.00 -5.99 -0.61
C THR A 61 2.65 -4.52 -0.60
N VAL A 62 3.57 -3.73 -0.04
CA VAL A 62 3.43 -2.28 0.12
C VAL A 62 4.68 -1.63 -0.45
N THR A 63 4.54 -0.68 -1.37
CA THR A 63 5.66 0.15 -1.81
C THR A 63 6.01 1.14 -0.70
N VAL A 64 7.27 1.15 -0.26
CA VAL A 64 7.77 2.02 0.80
C VAL A 64 8.78 3.02 0.24
N VAL A 65 8.63 4.28 0.63
CA VAL A 65 9.55 5.37 0.32
C VAL A 65 9.86 6.14 1.59
N GLU A 66 11.15 6.33 1.85
CA GLU A 66 11.65 7.16 2.94
C GLU A 66 13.09 7.61 2.62
N PRO A 67 13.63 8.64 3.30
CA PRO A 67 14.91 9.24 2.95
C PRO A 67 16.11 8.29 2.87
N PHE A 68 16.21 7.29 3.76
CA PHE A 68 17.30 6.32 3.75
C PHE A 68 17.20 5.36 2.58
N ILE A 69 16.01 4.80 2.29
CA ILE A 69 15.74 4.05 1.05
C ILE A 69 16.18 4.84 -0.19
N GLN A 70 15.82 6.14 -0.27
CA GLN A 70 16.23 6.97 -1.40
C GLN A 70 17.76 7.13 -1.50
N TYR A 71 18.45 7.24 -0.37
CA TYR A 71 19.90 7.34 -0.30
C TYR A 71 20.61 6.01 -0.65
N THR A 72 20.10 4.88 -0.16
CA THR A 72 20.80 3.58 -0.21
C THR A 72 20.40 2.74 -1.42
N GLU A 73 19.11 2.76 -1.81
CA GLU A 73 18.55 1.92 -2.87
C GLU A 73 18.23 2.73 -4.15
N GLY A 74 18.24 4.07 -4.07
CA GLY A 74 18.01 4.95 -5.21
C GLY A 74 16.54 5.10 -5.63
N GLY A 75 15.60 4.43 -4.96
CA GLY A 75 14.17 4.54 -5.24
C GLY A 75 13.29 3.69 -4.31
N PRO A 76 11.96 3.71 -4.53
CA PRO A 76 11.01 2.95 -3.71
C PRO A 76 11.33 1.46 -3.67
N ILE A 77 11.11 0.82 -2.51
CA ILE A 77 11.27 -0.63 -2.36
C ILE A 77 9.97 -1.30 -1.98
N GLU A 78 9.96 -2.63 -2.08
CA GLU A 78 8.88 -3.45 -1.56
C GLU A 78 9.05 -3.69 -0.05
N GLY A 79 8.04 -3.28 0.71
CA GLY A 79 7.84 -3.64 2.11
C GLY A 79 6.84 -4.78 2.26
N LYS A 80 6.99 -5.53 3.34
CA LYS A 80 6.13 -6.67 3.69
C LYS A 80 5.14 -6.30 4.77
N ILE A 81 3.88 -6.71 4.60
CA ILE A 81 2.89 -6.62 5.67
C ILE A 81 3.29 -7.57 6.79
N ALA A 82 3.66 -7.00 7.94
CA ALA A 82 4.02 -7.75 9.14
C ALA A 82 2.78 -8.09 9.98
N GLU A 83 1.77 -7.23 9.95
CA GLU A 83 0.47 -7.45 10.61
C GLU A 83 -0.59 -6.59 9.93
N GLU A 84 -1.76 -7.15 9.68
CA GLU A 84 -2.93 -6.39 9.26
C GLU A 84 -4.19 -6.94 9.92
N ASN A 85 -5.00 -6.04 10.46
CA ASN A 85 -6.36 -6.30 10.92
C ASN A 85 -7.21 -5.02 10.83
N ASP A 86 -8.43 -5.05 11.33
CA ASP A 86 -9.35 -3.90 11.27
C ASP A 86 -8.83 -2.66 12.01
N LYS A 87 -7.91 -2.83 12.96
CA LYS A 87 -7.41 -1.76 13.83
C LYS A 87 -6.03 -1.26 13.44
N LYS A 88 -5.19 -2.12 12.86
CA LYS A 88 -3.76 -1.86 12.65
C LYS A 88 -3.28 -2.34 11.29
N LEU A 89 -2.37 -1.57 10.71
CA LEU A 89 -1.51 -1.98 9.61
C LEU A 89 -0.05 -1.83 10.04
N SER A 90 0.74 -2.89 9.93
CA SER A 90 2.18 -2.86 10.18
C SER A 90 2.94 -3.33 8.95
N VAL A 91 3.89 -2.52 8.49
CA VAL A 91 4.73 -2.79 7.32
C VAL A 91 6.18 -2.80 7.76
N SER A 92 6.95 -3.75 7.26
CA SER A 92 8.38 -3.89 7.58
C SER A 92 9.23 -4.02 6.33
N TRP A 93 10.44 -3.47 6.41
CA TRP A 93 11.44 -3.52 5.35
C TRP A 93 12.85 -3.60 5.97
N THR A 94 13.85 -3.83 5.15
CA THR A 94 15.25 -3.92 5.60
C THR A 94 16.14 -3.33 4.52
N ILE A 95 17.06 -2.47 4.94
CA ILE A 95 18.04 -1.81 4.07
C ILE A 95 19.44 -1.90 4.68
N MET A 96 20.46 -1.70 3.85
CA MET A 96 21.82 -1.46 4.33
C MET A 96 21.98 0.02 4.63
N GLN A 97 22.48 0.38 5.80
CA GLN A 97 22.79 1.76 6.16
C GLN A 97 24.23 1.91 6.58
N GLU A 98 24.81 3.07 6.28
CA GLU A 98 26.12 3.43 6.81
C GLU A 98 26.01 3.76 8.30
N SER A 99 26.84 3.09 9.09
CA SER A 99 27.00 3.29 10.53
C SER A 99 27.94 4.47 10.80
N THR A 100 27.97 4.92 12.06
CA THR A 100 28.83 6.03 12.52
C THR A 100 30.33 5.75 12.45
N VAL A 101 30.73 4.49 12.19
CA VAL A 101 32.14 4.08 12.04
C VAL A 101 32.53 3.81 10.58
N ASN A 102 31.74 4.31 9.61
CA ASN A 102 31.92 4.10 8.17
C ASN A 102 31.88 2.62 7.74
N ASP A 103 31.10 1.79 8.45
CA ASP A 103 30.76 0.42 8.05
C ASP A 103 29.28 0.32 7.70
N TYR A 104 28.85 -0.71 6.97
CA TYR A 104 27.45 -0.89 6.58
C TYR A 104 26.75 -1.92 7.46
N GLU A 105 25.63 -1.54 8.06
CA GLU A 105 24.79 -2.40 8.87
C GLU A 105 23.42 -2.65 8.23
N LYS A 106 22.88 -3.87 8.41
CA LYS A 106 21.50 -4.17 8.03
C LYS A 106 20.56 -3.60 9.09
N VAL A 107 19.67 -2.70 8.69
CA VAL A 107 18.68 -2.13 9.60
C VAL A 107 17.29 -2.61 9.21
N HIS A 108 16.62 -3.26 10.16
CA HIS A 108 15.23 -3.69 10.01
C HIS A 108 14.31 -2.60 10.55
N TYR A 109 13.43 -2.10 9.69
CA TYR A 109 12.43 -1.10 10.01
C TYR A 109 11.04 -1.73 10.07
N ARG A 110 10.21 -1.20 10.97
CA ARG A 110 8.78 -1.48 11.01
C ARG A 110 8.01 -0.22 11.37
N VAL A 111 7.06 0.15 10.52
CA VAL A 111 6.05 1.15 10.86
C VAL A 111 4.73 0.46 11.18
N SER A 112 4.01 0.96 12.17
CA SER A 112 2.68 0.49 12.54
C SER A 112 1.72 1.66 12.64
N VAL A 113 0.59 1.58 11.95
CA VAL A 113 -0.44 2.61 11.87
C VAL A 113 -1.72 2.10 12.49
N GLN A 114 -2.24 2.83 13.47
CA GLN A 114 -3.57 2.61 14.02
C GLN A 114 -4.60 3.21 13.06
N LYS A 115 -5.40 2.37 12.40
CA LYS A 115 -6.29 2.76 11.28
C LYS A 115 -7.33 3.80 11.68
N SER A 116 -7.80 3.80 12.93
CA SER A 116 -8.85 4.72 13.41
C SER A 116 -8.34 6.12 13.74
N SER A 117 -7.18 6.23 14.40
CA SER A 117 -6.61 7.51 14.83
C SER A 117 -5.53 8.04 13.90
N LEU A 118 -5.07 7.20 12.97
CA LEU A 118 -3.88 7.41 12.14
C LEU A 118 -2.61 7.71 12.95
N SER A 119 -2.58 7.34 14.23
CA SER A 119 -1.36 7.38 15.04
C SER A 119 -0.40 6.31 14.55
N ALA A 120 0.89 6.64 14.51
CA ALA A 120 1.92 5.74 13.99
C ALA A 120 3.05 5.54 14.99
N SER A 121 3.64 4.34 14.97
CA SER A 121 4.91 4.05 15.62
C SER A 121 5.90 3.54 14.59
N LEU A 122 7.15 3.94 14.72
CA LEU A 122 8.26 3.50 13.88
C LEU A 122 9.33 2.91 14.75
N VAL A 123 9.79 1.71 14.40
CA VAL A 123 10.88 1.01 15.07
C VAL A 123 11.97 0.72 14.06
N GLY A 124 13.22 1.01 14.43
CA GLY A 124 14.42 0.64 13.69
C GLY A 124 15.34 -0.22 14.54
N ARG A 125 15.88 -1.29 13.95
CA ARG A 125 16.79 -2.21 14.64
C ARG A 125 17.96 -2.58 13.74
N ALA A 126 19.18 -2.23 14.14
CA ALA A 126 20.39 -2.74 13.52
C ALA A 126 20.54 -4.24 13.85
N LEU A 127 20.63 -5.08 12.82
CA LEU A 127 20.79 -6.52 12.97
C LEU A 127 22.18 -6.84 13.52
N GLY A 128 22.23 -7.71 14.53
CA GLY A 128 23.47 -8.01 15.26
C GLY A 128 23.67 -7.18 16.53
N TYR A 129 22.85 -6.13 16.73
CA TYR A 129 22.89 -5.30 17.92
C TYR A 129 21.63 -5.47 18.79
N SER A 130 21.73 -5.07 20.06
CA SER A 130 20.66 -5.16 21.05
C SER A 130 19.80 -3.90 21.16
N ASN A 131 20.28 -2.77 20.64
CA ASN A 131 19.54 -1.51 20.64
C ASN A 131 18.38 -1.54 19.64
N ASN A 132 17.30 -0.88 20.04
CA ASN A 132 16.18 -0.56 19.18
C ASN A 132 15.91 0.93 19.30
N PHE A 133 15.62 1.57 18.17
CA PHE A 133 15.18 2.95 18.12
C PHE A 133 13.67 2.97 17.91
N THR A 134 13.00 3.94 18.54
CA THR A 134 11.54 4.07 18.41
C THR A 134 11.16 5.54 18.27
N SER A 135 10.21 5.82 17.39
CA SER A 135 9.57 7.13 17.21
C SER A 135 8.06 6.98 17.16
N GLN A 136 7.36 8.03 17.59
CA GLN A 136 5.91 8.15 17.49
C GLN A 136 5.57 9.27 16.52
N GLY A 137 4.54 9.05 15.71
CA GLY A 137 4.17 9.93 14.61
C GLY A 137 2.68 9.89 14.30
N THR A 138 2.30 10.54 13.20
CA THR A 138 0.92 10.55 12.71
C THR A 138 0.94 10.41 11.20
N CYS A 139 -0.03 9.69 10.65
CA CYS A 139 -0.20 9.53 9.21
C CYS A 139 -1.37 10.34 8.68
N LYS A 140 -1.28 10.68 7.39
CA LYS A 140 -2.42 11.03 6.55
C LYS A 140 -2.72 9.85 5.65
N ARG A 141 -4.00 9.51 5.49
CA ARG A 141 -4.46 8.50 4.54
C ARG A 141 -5.06 9.18 3.33
N MET A 142 -4.60 8.79 2.14
CA MET A 142 -5.12 9.24 0.86
C MET A 142 -5.63 8.01 0.11
N THR A 143 -6.78 8.16 -0.55
CA THR A 143 -7.40 7.13 -1.38
C THR A 143 -7.55 7.68 -2.79
N GLY A 144 -7.00 6.97 -3.78
CA GLY A 144 -7.15 7.26 -5.21
C GLY A 144 -8.27 6.43 -5.84
#